data_AF-A0A370DEY9-F1
#
_entry.id   AF-A0A370DEY9-F1
#
_cell.length_a   1.000
_cell.length_b   1.000
_cell.length_c   1.000
_cell.angle_alpha   90.00
_cell.angle_beta   90.00
_cell.angle_gamma   90.00
#
_symmetry.space_group_name_H-M   'P 1'
#
loop_
_entity.id
_entity.type
_entity.pdbx_description
1 polymer ?
#
loop_
_entity_poly.entity_id
_entity_poly.type
_entity_poly.pdbx_seq_one_letter_code
_entity_poly.pdbx_strand_id
1 'polypeptide(L)'
;MFILRDLLTALQAPFSTSSLGRERAHWFVFTLLAVIVPFTSSMTSNLLRSLHTLFGLDLNRRRFYIFMASSKLPWDPLWSVLWGLIP
;
A
#
# COMPACT_ATOMS: atom_id res chain seq x y z
N MET A 1 20.09 -6.81 3.53
CA MET A 1 19.52 -5.48 3.23
C MET A 1 18.83 -5.57 1.90
N PHE A 2 17.49 -5.58 1.92
CA PHE A 2 16.70 -5.47 0.70
C PHE A 2 16.07 -4.10 0.77
N ILE A 3 16.60 -3.13 0.02
CA ILE A 3 16.15 -1.72 0.03
C ILE A 3 14.63 -1.65 -0.06
N LEU A 4 14.02 -2.48 -0.91
CA LEU A 4 12.58 -2.59 -1.04
C LEU A 4 11.90 -3.08 0.25
N ARG A 5 12.39 -4.15 0.87
CA ARG A 5 11.82 -4.68 2.13
C ARG A 5 11.90 -3.65 3.26
N ASP A 6 13.03 -2.98 3.38
CA ASP A 6 13.29 -1.99 4.42
C ASP A 6 12.40 -0.75 4.22
N LEU A 7 12.26 -0.28 2.97
CA LEU A 7 11.33 0.79 2.57
C LEU A 7 9.88 0.42 2.87
N LEU A 8 9.43 -0.77 2.46
CA LEU A 8 8.04 -1.20 2.67
C LEU A 8 7.71 -1.34 4.16
N THR A 9 8.66 -1.80 4.98
CA THR A 9 8.49 -1.89 6.44
C THR A 9 8.38 -0.49 7.05
N ALA A 10 9.22 0.45 6.62
CA ALA A 10 9.17 1.83 7.09
C ALA A 10 7.83 2.51 6.71
N LEU A 11 7.32 2.27 5.50
CA LEU A 11 6.03 2.82 5.05
C LEU A 11 4.81 2.21 5.76
N GLN A 12 4.95 1.08 6.44
CA GLN A 12 3.86 0.51 7.25
C GLN A 12 3.80 1.12 8.66
N ALA A 13 4.92 1.60 9.20
CA ALA A 13 5.01 2.10 10.58
C ALA A 13 4.07 3.28 10.91
N PRO A 14 3.76 4.21 9.99
CA PRO A 14 2.85 5.32 10.27
C PRO A 14 1.38 4.94 10.48
N PHE A 15 0.99 3.71 10.12
CA PHE A 15 -0.40 3.28 10.28
C PHE A 15 -0.70 2.91 11.74
N SER A 16 -1.98 3.06 12.14
CA SER A 16 -2.44 2.67 13.46
C SER A 16 -2.16 1.19 13.78
N THR A 17 -1.84 0.89 15.04
CA THR A 17 -1.67 -0.48 15.54
C THR A 17 -2.98 -1.25 15.74
N SER A 18 -4.14 -0.62 15.47
CA SER A 18 -5.43 -1.31 15.43
C SER A 18 -5.46 -2.40 14.35
N SER A 19 -6.37 -3.38 14.47
CA SER A 19 -6.56 -4.42 13.44
C SER A 19 -6.77 -3.81 12.05
N LEU A 20 -7.69 -2.84 11.95
CA LEU A 20 -7.96 -2.12 10.71
C LEU A 20 -6.76 -1.29 10.22
N GLY A 21 -6.00 -0.69 11.14
CA GLY A 21 -4.79 0.06 10.79
C GLY A 21 -3.72 -0.83 10.17
N ARG A 22 -3.50 -2.03 10.75
CA ARG A 22 -2.60 -3.04 10.20
C ARG A 22 -3.05 -3.55 8.83
N GLU A 23 -4.35 -3.81 8.64
CA GLU A 23 -4.90 -4.17 7.33
C GLU A 23 -4.63 -3.08 6.29
N ARG A 24 -4.88 -1.81 6.63
CA ARG A 24 -4.63 -0.67 5.74
C ARG A 24 -3.16 -0.50 5.39
N ALA A 25 -2.26 -0.70 6.35
CA ALA A 25 -0.82 -0.68 6.12
C ALA A 25 -0.40 -1.74 5.10
N HIS A 26 -0.98 -2.93 5.24
CA HIS A 26 -0.75 -4.05 4.34
C HIS A 26 -1.29 -3.73 2.93
N TRP A 27 -2.54 -3.29 2.82
CA TRP A 27 -3.16 -2.90 1.55
C TRP A 27 -2.37 -1.81 0.84
N PHE A 28 -1.85 -0.83 1.57
CA PHE A 28 -1.04 0.26 1.04
C PHE A 28 0.23 -0.25 0.33
N VAL A 29 1.02 -1.07 1.03
CA VAL A 29 2.28 -1.61 0.50
C VAL A 29 2.06 -2.48 -0.73
N PHE A 30 1.06 -3.36 -0.70
CA PHE A 30 0.77 -4.20 -1.87
C PHE A 30 0.19 -3.40 -3.05
N THR A 31 -0.52 -2.31 -2.77
CA THR A 31 -0.96 -1.40 -3.83
C THR A 31 0.24 -0.71 -4.48
N LEU A 32 1.21 -0.27 -3.68
CA LEU A 32 2.45 0.31 -4.18
C LEU A 32 3.24 -0.70 -5.03
N LEU A 33 3.34 -1.95 -4.58
CA LEU A 33 3.95 -3.03 -5.35
C LEU A 33 3.20 -3.28 -6.67
N ALA A 34 1.86 -3.31 -6.64
CA ALA A 34 1.06 -3.46 -7.85
C ALA A 34 1.24 -2.31 -8.86
N VAL A 35 1.63 -1.12 -8.39
CA VAL A 35 1.96 0.03 -9.25
C VAL A 35 3.37 -0.08 -9.83
N ILE A 36 4.36 -0.49 -9.03
CA ILE A 36 5.78 -0.49 -9.41
C ILE A 36 6.15 -1.70 -10.27
N VAL A 37 5.55 -2.86 -10.04
CA VAL A 37 5.93 -4.08 -10.75
C VAL A 37 5.24 -4.14 -12.12
N PRO A 38 5.97 -4.39 -13.23
CA PRO A 38 5.46 -4.23 -14.59
C PRO A 38 4.60 -5.41 -15.06
N PHE A 39 3.56 -5.76 -14.30
CA PHE A 39 2.66 -6.87 -14.63
C PHE A 39 1.41 -6.41 -15.40
N THR A 40 0.99 -5.16 -15.22
CA THR A 40 -0.23 -4.60 -15.85
C THR A 40 -0.11 -3.08 -15.97
N SER A 41 -0.82 -2.45 -16.91
CA SER A 41 -0.97 -0.98 -16.90
C SER A 41 -1.55 -0.50 -15.57
N SER A 42 -1.09 0.66 -15.07
CA SER A 42 -1.39 1.23 -13.74
C SER A 42 -2.82 1.76 -13.60
N MET A 43 -3.80 1.12 -14.24
CA MET A 43 -5.22 1.46 -14.15
C MET A 43 -5.83 0.82 -12.90
N THR A 44 -6.70 1.55 -12.20
CA THR A 44 -7.19 1.17 -10.86
C THR A 44 -7.89 -0.20 -10.81
N SER A 45 -8.55 -0.62 -11.89
CA SER A 45 -9.15 -1.96 -12.01
C SER A 45 -8.09 -3.07 -12.15
N ASN A 46 -6.96 -2.77 -12.80
CA ASN A 46 -5.82 -3.68 -12.86
C ASN A 46 -5.12 -3.78 -11.50
N LEU A 47 -5.06 -2.70 -10.72
CA LEU A 47 -4.50 -2.74 -9.36
C LEU A 47 -5.27 -3.70 -8.46
N LEU A 48 -6.60 -3.57 -8.38
CA LEU A 48 -7.43 -4.51 -7.60
C LEU A 48 -7.23 -5.96 -8.04
N ARG A 49 -7.18 -6.19 -9.36
CA ARG A 49 -6.93 -7.53 -9.91
C ARG A 49 -5.56 -8.04 -9.49
N SER A 50 -4.50 -7.24 -9.62
CA SER A 50 -3.14 -7.59 -9.21
C SER A 50 -3.05 -7.88 -7.71
N LEU A 51 -3.70 -7.08 -6.85
CA LEU A 51 -3.82 -7.35 -5.42
C LEU A 51 -4.42 -8.73 -5.15
N HIS A 52 -5.50 -9.07 -5.84
CA HIS A 52 -6.18 -10.35 -5.65
C HIS A 52 -5.41 -11.53 -6.26
N THR A 53 -4.99 -11.42 -7.52
CA THR A 53 -4.44 -12.56 -8.29
C THR A 53 -2.95 -12.79 -8.07
N LEU A 54 -2.16 -11.74 -7.84
CA LEU A 54 -0.72 -11.85 -7.67
C LEU A 54 -0.33 -11.91 -6.20
N PHE A 55 -1.03 -11.16 -5.35
CA PHE A 55 -0.69 -11.04 -3.93
C PHE A 55 -1.68 -11.76 -2.99
N GLY A 56 -2.76 -12.36 -3.52
CA GLY A 56 -3.69 -13.16 -2.72
C GLY A 56 -4.55 -12.36 -1.74
N LEU A 57 -4.69 -11.04 -1.95
CA LEU A 57 -5.45 -10.17 -1.05
C LEU A 57 -6.96 -10.28 -1.32
N ASP A 58 -7.71 -10.72 -0.31
CA ASP A 58 -9.18 -10.79 -0.35
C ASP A 58 -9.82 -9.42 -0.07
N LEU A 59 -9.60 -8.47 -0.99
CA LEU A 59 -10.28 -7.18 -1.00
C LEU A 59 -11.40 -7.19 -2.04
N ASN A 60 -12.62 -6.95 -1.58
CA ASN A 60 -13.70 -6.63 -2.51
C ASN A 60 -13.56 -5.21 -3.08
N ARG A 61 -14.19 -5.00 -4.24
CA ARG A 61 -14.18 -3.73 -4.98
C ARG A 61 -14.55 -2.53 -4.10
N ARG A 62 -15.61 -2.64 -3.29
CA ARG A 62 -16.08 -1.55 -2.43
C ARG A 62 -15.03 -1.13 -1.41
N ARG A 63 -14.44 -2.09 -0.69
CA ARG A 63 -13.40 -1.83 0.33
C ARG A 63 -12.17 -1.20 -0.31
N PHE A 64 -11.76 -1.70 -1.47
CA PHE A 64 -10.62 -1.14 -2.19
C PHE A 64 -10.83 0.34 -2.56
N TYR A 65 -11.95 0.69 -3.19
CA TYR A 65 -12.18 2.09 -3.56
C TYR A 65 -12.39 3.00 -2.34
N ILE A 66 -13.04 2.51 -1.27
CA ILE A 66 -13.15 3.28 0.00
C ILE A 66 -11.77 3.51 0.62
N PHE A 67 -10.89 2.51 0.60
CA PHE A 67 -9.53 2.62 1.09
C PHE A 67 -8.73 3.64 0.27
N MET A 68 -8.74 3.52 -1.06
CA MET A 68 -8.04 4.43 -1.97
C MET A 68 -8.52 5.88 -1.84
N ALA A 69 -9.81 6.09 -1.59
CA ALA A 69 -10.39 7.41 -1.38
C ALA A 69 -10.35 7.87 0.09
N SER A 70 -9.72 7.13 1.00
CA SER A 70 -9.80 7.44 2.43
C SER A 70 -8.93 8.64 2.80
N SER A 71 -9.57 9.67 3.36
CA SER A 71 -8.86 10.80 3.99
C SER A 71 -8.12 10.42 5.28
N LYS A 72 -8.28 9.19 5.77
CA LYS A 72 -7.62 8.67 6.98
C LYS A 72 -6.30 7.95 6.66
N LEU A 73 -5.84 8.00 5.42
CA LEU A 73 -4.49 7.55 5.09
C LEU A 73 -3.48 8.53 5.71
N PRO A 74 -2.44 8.03 6.40
CA PRO A 74 -1.51 8.87 7.15
C PRO A 74 -0.47 9.50 6.20
N TRP A 75 -0.92 10.35 5.26
CA TRP A 75 -0.09 10.88 4.17
C TRP A 75 1.10 11.70 4.66
N ASP A 76 0.90 12.60 5.63
CA ASP A 76 1.98 13.46 6.14
C ASP A 76 3.14 12.65 6.74
N PRO A 77 2.92 11.71 7.68
CA PRO A 77 4.00 10.89 8.20
C PRO A 77 4.54 9.88 7.17
N LEU A 78 3.72 9.40 6.22
CA LEU A 78 4.23 8.59 5.09
C LEU A 78 5.23 9.37 4.25
N TRP A 79 4.93 10.64 3.96
CA TRP A 79 5.81 11.52 3.20
C TRP A 79 7.10 11.81 3.96
N SER A 80 6.99 12.10 5.26
CA SER A 80 8.16 12.30 6.13
C SER A 80 9.07 11.06 6.17
N VAL A 81 8.51 9.86 6.31
CA VAL A 81 9.28 8.60 6.24
C VAL A 81 9.96 8.45 4.89
N LEU A 82 9.26 8.69 3.78
CA LEU A 82 9.82 8.56 2.45
C LEU A 82 11.02 9.50 2.23
N TRP A 83 10.88 10.77 2.60
CA TRP A 83 11.96 11.76 2.47
C TRP A 83 13.15 11.44 3.38
N GLY A 84 12.93 10.90 4.57
CA GLY A 84 14.01 10.48 5.46
C GLY A 84 14.82 9.29 4.97
N LEU A 85 14.33 8.56 3.95
CA LEU A 85 15.02 7.43 3.33
C LEU A 85 15.81 7.81 2.08
N ILE A 86 15.70 9.05 1.60
CA ILE A 86 16.46 9.57 0.46
C ILE A 86 17.79 10.13 1.01
N PRO A 87 18.96 9.65 0.55
CA PRO A 87 20.27 10.14 1.00
C PRO A 87 20.53 11.61 0.68
#